data_AF-A0A1X0QEN6-F1
#
_entry.id   AF-A0A1X0QEN6-F1
#
_cell.length_a   1.000
_cell.length_b   1.000
_cell.length_c   1.000
_cell.angle_alpha   90.00
_cell.angle_beta   90.00
_cell.angle_gamma   90.00
#
_symmetry.space_group_name_H-M   'P 1'
#
loop_
_entity.id
_entity.type
_entity.pdbx_description
1 polymer ?
#
loop_
_entity_poly.entity_id
_entity_poly.type
_entity_poly.pdbx_seq_one_letter_code
_entity_poly.pdbx_strand_id
1 'polypeptide(L)' 'MKQFIKNLHNMNPFISSREIIEKLNKEFNLKVSRPTISRFLNSLGLITNLALKKPLLKPVNIKKRFEICKNF' A
#
# COMPACT_ATOMS: atom_id res chain seq x y z
N MET A 1 4.33 -20.28 -4.14
CA MET A 1 4.25 -18.82 -4.40
C MET A 1 2.91 -18.20 -4.02
N LYS A 2 1.77 -18.70 -4.53
CA LYS A 2 0.42 -18.17 -4.20
C LYS A 2 0.12 -18.12 -2.69
N GLN A 3 0.31 -19.24 -2.00
CA GLN A 3 0.06 -19.32 -0.56
C GLN A 3 1.00 -18.40 0.24
N PHE A 4 2.27 -18.34 -0.15
CA PHE A 4 3.28 -17.48 0.48
C PHE A 4 2.91 -15.99 0.39
N ILE A 5 2.56 -15.52 -0.81
CA ILE A 5 2.16 -14.12 -1.02
C ILE A 5 0.86 -13.80 -0.26
N LYS A 6 -0.11 -14.73 -0.24
CA LYS A 6 -1.32 -14.57 0.59
C LYS A 6 -1.00 -14.45 2.07
N ASN A 7 -0.13 -15.30 2.60
CA ASN A 7 0.27 -15.26 4.00
C ASN A 7 0.97 -13.93 4.33
N LEU A 8 1.88 -13.47 3.46
CA LEU A 8 2.54 -12.17 3.62
C LEU A 8 1.56 -11.00 3.63
N HIS A 9 0.59 -11.01 2.72
CA HIS A 9 -0.44 -9.98 2.65
C HIS A 9 -1.38 -10.04 3.86
N ASN A 10 -1.70 -11.23 4.38
CA ASN A 10 -2.52 -11.37 5.59
C ASN A 10 -1.79 -10.87 6.84
N MET A 11 -0.46 -11.08 6.92
CA MET A 11 0.35 -10.55 8.02
C MET A 11 0.53 -9.03 7.94
N ASN A 12 0.71 -8.50 6.73
CA ASN A 12 0.80 -7.06 6.48
C ASN A 12 0.07 -6.70 5.19
N PRO A 13 -1.18 -6.20 5.27
CA PRO A 13 -1.96 -5.79 4.09
C PRO A 13 -1.34 -4.65 3.28
N PHE A 14 -0.38 -3.92 3.85
CA PHE A 14 0.31 -2.80 3.21
C PHE A 14 1.69 -3.18 2.65
N ILE A 15 2.03 -4.47 2.64
CA ILE A 15 3.33 -4.94 2.13
C ILE A 15 3.55 -4.48 0.68
N SER A 16 4.70 -3.87 0.41
CA SER A 16 4.99 -3.34 -0.93
C SER A 16 5.40 -4.45 -1.90
N SER A 17 5.18 -4.26 -3.20
CA SER A 17 5.63 -5.23 -4.22
C SER A 17 7.15 -5.43 -4.19
N ARG A 18 7.92 -4.42 -3.76
CA ARG A 18 9.38 -4.52 -3.63
C ARG A 18 9.75 -5.46 -2.49
N GLU A 19 9.12 -5.29 -1.32
CA GLU A 19 9.33 -6.18 -0.17
C GLU A 19 8.94 -7.63 -0.49
N ILE A 20 7.85 -7.84 -1.23
CA ILE A 20 7.47 -9.17 -1.70
C ILE A 20 8.58 -9.80 -2.56
N ILE A 21 9.17 -9.03 -3.49
CA ILE A 21 10.26 -9.52 -4.35
C ILE A 21 11.50 -9.86 -3.52
N GLU A 22 11.89 -8.98 -2.60
CA GLU A 22 13.07 -9.21 -1.74
C GLU A 22 12.89 -10.47 -0.90
N LYS A 23 11.70 -10.71 -0.33
CA LYS A 23 11.39 -11.93 0.41
C LYS A 23 11.37 -13.18 -0.46
N LEU A 24 10.78 -13.11 -1.66
CA LEU A 24 10.78 -14.23 -2.62
C LEU A 24 12.20 -14.59 -3.07
N ASN A 25 13.04 -13.59 -3.30
CA ASN A 25 14.43 -13.81 -3.64
C ASN A 25 15.20 -14.41 -2.46
N LYS A 26 14.94 -13.96 -1.22
CA LYS A 26 15.61 -14.48 -0.03
C LYS A 26 15.24 -15.94 0.29
N GLU A 27 13.96 -16.29 0.22
CA GLU A 27 13.51 -17.65 0.60
C GLU A 27 13.61 -18.68 -0.52
N PHE A 28 13.40 -18.26 -1.76
CA PHE A 28 13.31 -19.19 -2.89
C PHE A 28 14.38 -18.95 -3.96
N ASN A 29 15.27 -17.97 -3.77
CA ASN A 29 16.25 -17.53 -4.78
C ASN A 29 15.60 -17.18 -6.13
N LEU A 30 14.34 -16.74 -6.10
CA LEU A 30 13.53 -16.43 -7.27
C LEU A 30 13.60 -14.94 -7.60
N LYS A 31 14.19 -14.62 -8.76
CA LYS A 31 14.18 -13.27 -9.32
C LYS A 31 12.88 -13.05 -10.09
N VAL A 32 11.95 -12.33 -9.47
CA VAL A 32 10.66 -11.99 -10.08
C VAL A 32 10.61 -10.49 -10.36
N SER A 33 10.15 -10.11 -11.55
CA SER A 33 9.98 -8.71 -11.90
C SER A 33 8.77 -8.10 -11.18
N ARG A 34 8.85 -6.79 -10.92
CA ARG A 34 7.76 -6.02 -10.29
C ARG A 34 6.44 -6.06 -11.06
N PRO A 35 6.42 -5.99 -12.42
CA PRO A 35 5.18 -6.17 -13.17
C PRO A 35 4.53 -7.54 -12.95
N THR A 36 5.32 -8.60 -12.82
CA THR A 36 4.79 -9.96 -12.58
C THR A 36 4.12 -10.06 -11.22
N ILE A 37 4.72 -9.50 -10.16
CA ILE A 37 4.08 -9.44 -8.84
C ILE A 37 2.82 -8.59 -8.86
N SER A 38 2.83 -7.44 -9.54
CA SER A 38 1.63 -6.59 -9.67
C SER A 38 0.48 -7.32 -10.37
N ARG A 39 0.74 -7.99 -11.50
CA ARG A 39 -0.27 -8.80 -12.20
C ARG A 39 -0.78 -9.95 -11.32
N PHE A 40 0.11 -10.57 -10.56
CA PHE A 40 -0.24 -11.66 -9.66
C PHE A 40 -1.11 -11.21 -8.48
N LEU A 41 -0.80 -10.06 -7.88
CA LEU A 41 -1.63 -9.48 -6.81
C LEU A 41 -3.02 -9.09 -7.35
N ASN A 42 -3.07 -8.51 -8.56
CA ASN A 42 -4.33 -8.19 -9.23
C ASN A 42 -5.18 -9.43 -9.49
N SER A 43 -4.59 -10.53 -9.98
CA SER A 43 -5.33 -11.77 -10.24
C SER A 43 -5.85 -12.44 -8.96
N LEU A 44 -5.28 -12.10 -7.79
CA LEU A 44 -5.76 -12.53 -6.48
C LEU A 44 -6.76 -11.56 -5.84
N GLY A 45 -7.06 -10.41 -6.46
CA GLY A 45 -7.87 -9.36 -5.87
C GLY A 45 -7.19 -8.61 -4.71
N LEU A 46 -5.88 -8.80 -4.53
CA LEU A 46 -5.09 -8.17 -3.46
C LEU A 46 -4.56 -6.80 -3.90
N ILE A 47 -5.44 -5.99 -4.49
CA ILE A 47 -5.09 -4.64 -4.94
C ILE A 47 -5.36 -3.69 -3.80
N THR A 48 -4.31 -3.04 -3.32
CA THR A 48 -4.40 -1.92 -2.36
C THR A 48 -4.90 -0.65 -3.05
N ASN A 49 -6.08 -0.73 -3.68
CA ASN A 49 -6.80 0.45 -4.20
C ASN A 49 -7.47 1.26 -3.08
N LEU A 50 -7.08 1.05 -1.82
CA LEU A 50 -7.42 1.99 -0.77
C LEU A 50 -6.44 3.17 -0.87
N ALA A 51 -6.79 4.09 -1.77
CA ALA A 51 -6.54 5.49 -1.48
C ALA A 51 -7.27 5.77 -0.16
N LEU A 52 -6.56 5.58 0.96
CA LEU A 52 -6.98 6.13 2.25
C LEU A 52 -7.24 7.58 1.93
N LYS A 53 -8.52 7.99 1.90
CA LYS A 53 -8.89 9.39 1.72
C LYS A 53 -8.09 10.12 2.76
N LYS A 54 -6.99 10.77 2.36
CA LYS A 54 -6.35 11.76 3.21
C LYS A 54 -7.51 12.67 3.59
N PRO A 55 -7.87 12.82 4.88
CA PRO A 55 -8.89 13.78 5.23
C PRO A 55 -8.44 15.09 4.58
N LEU A 56 -9.30 15.65 3.72
CA LEU A 56 -8.97 16.78 2.84
C LEU A 56 -8.32 17.93 3.63
N LEU A 57 -8.59 18.00 4.94
CA LEU A 57 -7.95 18.89 5.89
C LEU A 57 -7.58 18.13 7.16
N LYS A 58 -6.30 18.17 7.56
CA LYS A 58 -5.92 17.85 8.95
C LYS A 58 -6.63 18.84 9.89
N PRO A 59 -6.97 18.46 11.14
CA PRO A 59 -7.57 19.39 12.10
C PRO A 59 -6.81 20.72 12.24
N VAL A 60 -5.47 20.67 12.15
CA VAL A 60 -4.59 21.84 12.12
C VAL A 60 -4.90 22.79 10.95
N ASN A 61 -5.18 22.23 9.76
CA ASN A 61 -5.49 23.00 8.55
C ASN A 61 -6.92 23.56 8.60
N ILE A 62 -7.85 22.87 9.27
CA ILE A 62 -9.21 23.36 9.53
C ILE A 62 -9.14 24.59 10.46
N LYS A 63 -8.40 24.49 11.56
CA LYS A 63 -8.23 25.59 12.53
C LYS A 63 -7.64 26.84 11.88
N LYS A 64 -6.57 26.68 11.10
CA LYS A 64 -5.95 27.79 10.33
C LYS A 64 -6.93 28.48 9.38
N ARG A 65 -7.78 27.72 8.68
CA ARG A 65 -8.79 28.30 7.79
C ARG A 65 -9.83 29.14 8.54
N PHE A 66 -10.33 28.65 9.68
CA PHE A 66 -11.27 29.42 10.51
C PHE A 66 -10.64 30.69 11.08
N GLU A 67 -9.37 30.66 11.47
CA GLU A 67 -8.66 31.86 11.94
C GLU A 67 -8.52 32.91 10.83
N ILE A 68 -8.19 32.50 9.60
CA ILE A 68 -8.13 33.43 8.45
C ILE A 68 -9.50 34.05 8.16
N CYS A 69 -10.58 33.26 8.19
CA CYS A 69 -11.94 33.76 7.95
C CYS A 69 -12.45 34.71 9.03
N LYS A 70 -11.85 34.73 10.24
CA LYS A 70 -12.20 35.71 11.28
C LYS A 70 -11.58 37.08 11.04
N ASN A 71 -10.58 37.18 10.17
CA ASN A 71 -9.86 38.41 9.86
C ASN A 71 -10.37 39.10 8.59
N PHE A 72 -11.39 38.53 7.93
CA PHE A 72 -12.12 39.10 6.79
C PHE A 72 -13.56 39.42 7.21
#